data_AF-A0A6L8RWQ2-F1
#
_entry.id   AF-A0A6L8RWQ2-F1
#
_cell.length_a   1.000
_cell.length_b   1.000
_cell.length_c   1.000
_cell.angle_alpha   90.00
_cell.angle_beta   90.00
_cell.angle_gamma   90.00
#
_symmetry.space_group_name_H-M   'P 1'
#
loop_
_entity.id
_entity.type
_entity.pdbx_description
1 polymer ?
#
loop_
_entity_poly.entity_id
_entity_poly.type
_entity_poly.pdbx_seq_one_letter_code
_entity_poly.pdbx_strand_id
1 'polypeptide(L)'
;MTENTELRPIEELTFREAMAELDGIVGVLESNSLELEDSLRSYERGVALLAALQGRLAEAQQKVDVLMGELVADADDGARDTSLS
;
A
#
# COMPACT_ATOMS: atom_id res chain seq x y z
N MET A 1 3.81 13.44 -31.50
CA MET A 1 4.12 14.33 -30.37
C MET A 1 3.87 13.50 -29.13
N THR A 2 4.92 12.90 -28.58
CA THR A 2 4.82 12.05 -27.38
C THR A 2 4.49 12.95 -26.21
N GLU A 3 3.23 12.95 -25.79
CA GLU A 3 2.77 13.60 -24.57
C GLU A 3 3.53 12.99 -23.41
N ASN A 4 4.46 13.77 -22.86
CA ASN A 4 5.14 13.48 -21.62
C ASN A 4 4.08 13.57 -20.52
N THR A 5 3.33 12.48 -20.31
CA THR A 5 2.30 12.42 -19.28
C THR A 5 3.02 12.53 -17.94
N GLU A 6 2.83 13.65 -17.25
CA GLU A 6 3.39 13.88 -15.93
C GLU A 6 2.68 12.94 -14.96
N LEU A 7 3.20 11.70 -14.86
CA LEU A 7 2.73 10.70 -13.92
C LEU A 7 2.86 11.30 -12.52
N ARG A 8 1.72 11.46 -11.84
CA ARG A 8 1.69 12.00 -10.48
C ARG A 8 2.65 11.21 -9.58
N PRO A 9 3.33 11.86 -8.62
CA PRO A 9 4.16 11.15 -7.66
C PRO A 9 3.35 10.06 -6.95
N ILE A 10 3.94 8.87 -6.77
CA ILE A 10 3.26 7.73 -6.12
C ILE A 10 2.81 8.11 -4.70
N GLU A 11 3.56 8.99 -4.06
CA GLU A 11 3.31 9.54 -2.72
C GLU A 11 1.98 10.30 -2.64
N GLU A 12 1.54 10.92 -3.74
CA GLU A 12 0.30 11.71 -3.81
C GLU A 12 -0.93 10.86 -4.17
N LEU A 13 -0.73 9.62 -4.66
CA LEU A 13 -1.83 8.74 -5.04
C LEU A 13 -2.50 8.16 -3.80
N THR A 14 -3.83 8.05 -3.79
CA THR A 14 -4.54 7.20 -2.83
C THR A 14 -4.28 5.72 -3.09
N PHE A 15 -4.57 4.84 -2.13
CA PHE A 15 -4.41 3.39 -2.31
C PHE A 15 -5.18 2.86 -3.54
N ARG A 16 -6.42 3.34 -3.73
CA ARG A 16 -7.26 2.94 -4.86
C ARG A 16 -6.70 3.41 -6.19
N GLU A 17 -6.19 4.64 -6.26
CA GLU A 17 -5.57 5.17 -7.48
C GLU A 17 -4.29 4.43 -7.82
N ALA A 18 -3.42 4.19 -6.84
CA ALA A 18 -2.19 3.42 -7.05
C ALA A 18 -2.47 1.98 -7.51
N MET A 19 -3.54 1.35 -7.01
CA MET A 19 -3.98 0.03 -7.47
C MET A 19 -4.50 0.06 -8.92
N ALA A 20 -5.34 1.03 -9.25
CA ALA A 20 -5.88 1.17 -10.60
C ALA A 20 -4.77 1.46 -11.63
N GLU A 21 -3.76 2.24 -11.25
CA GLU A 21 -2.58 2.50 -12.08
C GLU A 21 -1.74 1.23 -12.27
N LEU A 22 -1.53 0.45 -11.21
CA LEU A 22 -0.82 -0.84 -11.30
C LEU A 22 -1.55 -1.83 -12.22
N ASP A 23 -2.87 -1.97 -12.10
CA ASP A 23 -3.68 -2.82 -12.98
C ASP A 23 -3.55 -2.38 -14.45
N GLY A 24 -3.56 -1.07 -14.71
CA GLY A 24 -3.35 -0.51 -16.04
C GLY A 24 -1.97 -0.87 -16.61
N ILE A 25 -0.92 -0.74 -15.79
CA ILE A 25 0.46 -1.10 -16.17
C ILE A 25 0.56 -2.59 -16.50
N VAL A 26 -0.02 -3.46 -15.66
CA VAL A 26 -0.04 -4.91 -15.90
C VAL A 26 -0.73 -5.22 -17.22
N GLY A 27 -1.91 -4.64 -17.47
CA GLY A 27 -2.63 -4.87 -18.73
C GLY A 27 -1.85 -4.44 -19.98
N VAL A 28 -1.08 -3.35 -19.90
CA VAL A 28 -0.23 -2.88 -21.01
C VAL A 28 1.01 -3.76 -21.19
N LEU A 29 1.61 -4.27 -20.11
CA LEU A 29 2.72 -5.22 -20.21
C LEU A 29 2.27 -6.56 -20.80
N GLU A 30 1.06 -7.02 -20.43
CA GLU A 30 0.47 -8.25 -20.96
C GLU A 30 0.10 -8.14 -22.44
N SER A 31 -0.25 -6.95 -22.93
CA SER A 31 -0.60 -6.75 -24.34
C SER A 31 0.61 -6.85 -25.28
N ASN A 32 1.85 -6.85 -24.77
CA ASN A 32 3.09 -6.93 -25.56
C ASN A 32 3.17 -5.91 -26.71
N SER A 33 2.45 -4.80 -26.59
CA SER A 33 2.32 -3.77 -27.62
C SER A 33 3.32 -2.62 -27.45
N LEU A 34 4.14 -2.66 -26.39
CA LEU A 34 5.12 -1.64 -26.07
C LEU A 34 6.50 -1.98 -26.66
N GLU A 35 7.23 -0.93 -27.03
CA GLU A 35 8.68 -1.03 -27.28
C GLU A 35 9.41 -1.42 -25.99
N LEU A 36 10.62 -1.94 -26.11
CA LEU A 36 11.41 -2.42 -24.96
C LEU A 36 11.60 -1.33 -23.89
N GLU A 37 11.93 -0.11 -24.30
CA GLU A 37 12.19 1.01 -23.39
C GLU A 37 10.93 1.44 -22.63
N ASP A 38 9.77 1.44 -23.29
CA ASP A 38 8.48 1.71 -22.66
C ASP A 38 8.06 0.60 -21.71
N SER A 39 8.36 -0.65 -22.07
CA SER A 39 8.11 -1.82 -21.23
C SER A 39 8.92 -1.75 -19.93
N LEU A 40 10.20 -1.36 -20.02
CA LEU A 40 11.07 -1.18 -18.86
C LEU A 40 10.57 -0.05 -17.96
N ARG A 41 10.18 1.11 -18.53
CA ARG A 41 9.59 2.22 -17.77
C ARG A 41 8.32 1.80 -17.03
N SER A 42 7.44 1.08 -17.72
CA SER A 42 6.19 0.58 -17.16
C SER A 42 6.44 -0.41 -16.03
N TYR A 43 7.41 -1.30 -16.21
CA TYR A 43 7.83 -2.25 -15.19
C TYR A 43 8.40 -1.55 -13.93
N GLU A 44 9.32 -0.61 -14.09
CA GLU A 44 9.88 0.16 -12.96
C GLU A 44 8.79 0.89 -12.18
N ARG A 45 7.86 1.54 -12.89
CA ARG A 45 6.71 2.21 -12.27
C ARG A 45 5.82 1.23 -11.51
N GLY A 46 5.53 0.06 -12.09
CA GLY A 46 4.75 -1.00 -11.45
C GLY A 46 5.40 -1.52 -10.17
N VAL A 47 6.71 -1.75 -10.18
CA VAL A 47 7.47 -2.18 -8.99
C VAL A 47 7.43 -1.11 -7.89
N ALA A 48 7.59 0.16 -8.24
CA ALA A 48 7.51 1.26 -7.29
C ALA A 48 6.11 1.39 -6.66
N LEU A 49 5.04 1.24 -7.48
CA LEU A 49 3.66 1.22 -6.99
C LEU A 49 3.42 0.05 -6.03
N LEU A 50 3.90 -1.15 -6.40
CA LEU A 50 3.76 -2.34 -5.56
C LEU A 50 4.44 -2.15 -4.20
N ALA A 51 5.65 -1.60 -4.17
CA ALA A 51 6.37 -1.31 -2.93
C ALA A 51 5.61 -0.31 -2.04
N ALA A 52 5.08 0.77 -2.63
CA ALA A 52 4.29 1.76 -1.90
C ALA A 52 2.98 1.16 -1.33
N LEU A 53 2.30 0.31 -2.09
CA LEU A 53 1.08 -0.37 -1.65
C LEU A 53 1.35 -1.33 -0.48
N GLN A 54 2.43 -2.11 -0.55
CA GLN A 54 2.84 -2.99 0.53
C GLN A 54 3.20 -2.21 1.80
N GLY A 55 3.92 -1.09 1.67
CA GLY A 55 4.24 -0.21 2.79
C GLY A 55 2.98 0.31 3.51
N ARG A 56 2.00 0.77 2.74
CA ARG A 56 0.71 1.25 3.29
C ARG A 56 -0.08 0.16 4.00
N LEU A 57 -0.07 -1.06 3.47
CA LEU A 57 -0.71 -2.21 4.12
C LEU A 57 0.01 -2.58 5.42
N ALA A 58 1.34 -2.57 5.44
CA ALA A 58 2.11 -2.83 6.65
C ALA A 58 1.82 -1.79 7.75
N GLU A 59 1.76 -0.50 7.39
CA GLU A 59 1.38 0.56 8.33
C GLU A 59 -0.06 0.40 8.84
N ALA A 60 -1.00 0.03 7.96
CA ALA A 60 -2.37 -0.24 8.36
C ALA A 60 -2.46 -1.42 9.33
N GLN A 61 -1.74 -2.51 9.04
CA GLN A 61 -1.68 -3.67 9.92
C GLN A 61 -1.10 -3.31 11.29
N GLN A 62 0.01 -2.57 11.33
CA GLN A 62 0.61 -2.12 12.58
C GLN A 62 -0.36 -1.29 13.43
N LYS A 63 -1.13 -0.38 12.81
CA LYS A 63 -2.15 0.41 13.51
C LYS A 63 -3.25 -0.47 14.10
N VAL A 64 -3.70 -1.47 13.35
CA VAL A 64 -4.69 -2.45 13.84
C VAL A 64 -4.13 -3.23 15.03
N ASP A 65 -2.90 -3.71 14.94
CA ASP A 65 -2.26 -4.49 16.01
C ASP A 65 -2.11 -3.68 17.30
N VAL A 66 -1.73 -2.39 17.19
CA VAL A 66 -1.65 -1.48 18.36
C VAL A 66 -3.03 -1.27 18.99
N LEU A 67 -4.05 -0.97 18.19
CA LEU A 67 -5.42 -0.76 18.70
C LEU A 67 -5.98 -2.02 19.37
N MET A 68 -5.70 -3.20 18.81
CA MET A 68 -6.10 -4.48 19.41
C MET A 68 -5.32 -4.76 20.70
N GLY A 69 -4.01 -4.45 20.75
CA GLY A 69 -3.19 -4.57 21.95
C GLY A 69 -3.63 -3.66 23.09
N GLU A 70 -3.97 -2.41 22.78
CA GLU A 70 -4.55 -1.45 23.75
C GLU A 70 -5.90 -1.94 24.28
N LEU A 71 -6.80 -2.41 23.40
CA LEU A 71 -8.10 -2.95 23.80
C LEU A 71 -7.98 -4.18 24.73
N VAL A 72 -6.95 -5.00 24.53
CA VAL A 72 -6.68 -6.17 25.40
C VAL A 72 -6.06 -5.76 26.74
N ALA A 73 -5.22 -4.73 26.78
CA ALA A 73 -4.62 -4.23 28.02
C ALA A 73 -5.67 -3.60 28.96
N ASP A 74 -6.62 -2.83 28.42
CA ASP A 74 -7.75 -2.27 29.18
C ASP A 74 -8.71 -3.34 29.71
N ALA A 75 -8.81 -4.50 29.06
CA ALA A 75 -9.70 -5.58 29.48
C ALA A 75 -9.15 -6.43 30.66
N ASP A 76 -7.84 -6.43 30.91
CA ASP A 76 -7.20 -7.20 32.00
C ASP A 76 -7.07 -6.41 33.32
N ASP A 77 -7.35 -5.10 33.32
CA ASP A 77 -7.20 -4.24 34.51
C ASP A 77 -8.34 -4.43 35.54
N GLY A 78 -9.36 -5.24 35.24
CA GLY A 78 -10.48 -5.54 36.15
C GLY A 78 -10.19 -6.61 37.22
N ALA A 79 -9.03 -7.28 37.19
CA ALA A 79 -8.77 -8.47 38.02
C ALA A 79 -7.79 -8.25 39.20
N ARG A 80 -7.35 -7.00 39.47
CA ARG A 80 -6.29 -6.71 40.44
C ARG A 80 -6.73 -5.93 41.70
N ASP A 81 -7.94 -6.13 42.22
CA ASP A 81 -8.24 -5.66 43.60
C ASP A 81 -9.41 -6.38 44.29
N THR A 82 -9.24 -7.64 44.68
CA THR A 82 -10.18 -8.30 45.64
C THR A 82 -9.47 -9.15 46.71
N SER A 83 -8.21 -8.88 47.04
CA SER A 83 -7.50 -9.58 48.12
C SER A 83 -6.84 -8.66 49.14
N LEU A 84 -7.43 -7.49 49.40
CA LEU A 84 -7.13 -6.69 50.59
C LEU A 84 -8.33 -6.71 51.55
N SER A 85 -8.10 -7.39 52.68
CA SER A 85 -8.92 -7.57 53.89
C SER A 85 -9.85 -8.78 53.93
#